data_AF-A0A3T0RNY1-F1
#
_entry.id   AF-A0A3T0RNY1-F1
#
_cell.length_a   1.000
_cell.length_b   1.000
_cell.length_c   1.000
_cell.angle_alpha   90.00
_cell.angle_beta   90.00
_cell.angle_gamma   90.00
#
_symmetry.space_group_name_H-M   'P 1'
#
loop_
_entity.id
_entity.type
_entity.pdbx_description
1 polymer ?
#
loop_
_entity_poly.entity_id
_entity_poly.type
_entity_poly.pdbx_seq_one_letter_code
_entity_poly.pdbx_strand_id
1 'polypeptide(L)'
;MVFEQLKLTLKSFSILKNQHQALVTLDFDKNQRREALMRLCFSPLAAWPLLLVLLFLIINPLRYNLSLTNMLGMENILVQTFFGMDWLYAAILCLFVFAVSFYTRKESLMIAMVGFFISQGDMHLLMGLSLLACIVLARLLTNLRWVRSLESHTKSVWLVTSILSFISWALAVHLSFQMYNYLLQAGFFSQSMYANRLEFFILVVCLYYGLELIVLSVWGHFYTLKNPEPSEFTIKYSSSRLLKKLTLGYRFKDDLKDQIIVIKNNQRVYENADLDLLPKRLVELHRKEESFLTTALSALT
;
A
#
# COMPACT_ATOMS: atom_id res chain seq x y z
N MET A 1 27.10 -2.54 -0.27
CA MET A 1 26.49 -3.72 0.39
C MET A 1 25.42 -3.32 1.42
N VAL A 2 25.74 -2.52 2.43
CA VAL A 2 24.76 -2.03 3.44
C VAL A 2 23.61 -1.23 2.81
N PHE A 3 23.90 -0.29 1.89
CA PHE A 3 22.86 0.48 1.18
C PHE A 3 21.94 -0.36 0.30
N GLU A 4 22.45 -1.43 -0.31
CA GLU A 4 21.62 -2.35 -1.09
C GLU A 4 20.75 -3.22 -0.20
N GLN A 5 21.29 -3.72 0.91
CA GLN A 5 20.52 -4.43 1.93
C GLN A 5 19.46 -3.50 2.54
N LEU A 6 19.80 -2.26 2.89
CA LEU A 6 18.84 -1.27 3.39
C LEU A 6 17.75 -0.99 2.35
N LYS A 7 18.09 -0.86 1.07
CA LYS A 7 17.13 -0.68 -0.03
C LYS A 7 16.22 -1.90 -0.22
N LEU A 8 16.77 -3.12 -0.10
CA LEU A 8 16.01 -4.37 -0.16
C LEU A 8 15.07 -4.52 1.04
N THR A 9 15.55 -4.19 2.24
CA THR A 9 14.82 -4.20 3.50
C THR A 9 13.71 -3.15 3.52
N LEU A 10 13.98 -1.91 3.09
CA LEU A 10 12.96 -0.87 2.90
C LEU A 10 11.92 -1.28 1.85
N LYS A 11 12.34 -1.96 0.77
CA LYS A 11 11.41 -2.51 -0.23
C LYS A 11 10.59 -3.67 0.30
N SER A 12 11.03 -4.43 1.30
CA SER A 12 10.21 -5.46 1.93
C SER A 12 9.09 -4.91 2.81
N PHE A 13 9.14 -3.62 3.17
CA PHE A 13 8.18 -2.99 4.09
C PHE A 13 7.18 -2.07 3.40
N SER A 14 6.71 -2.47 2.22
CA SER A 14 5.69 -1.74 1.47
C SER A 14 4.35 -2.46 1.61
N ILE A 15 3.31 -1.74 2.03
CA ILE A 15 1.93 -2.25 2.05
C ILE A 15 1.56 -2.74 0.65
N LEU A 16 1.85 -1.92 -0.36
CA LEU A 16 1.59 -2.25 -1.76
C LEU A 16 2.27 -3.57 -2.17
N LYS A 17 3.52 -3.79 -1.75
CA LYS A 17 4.20 -5.07 -2.01
C LYS A 17 3.46 -6.22 -1.33
N ASN A 18 3.13 -6.12 -0.04
CA ASN A 18 2.44 -7.19 0.68
C ASN A 18 1.05 -7.50 0.09
N GLN A 19 0.31 -6.48 -0.32
CA GLN A 19 -0.96 -6.63 -1.04
C GLN A 19 -0.77 -7.41 -2.35
N HIS A 20 0.24 -7.05 -3.13
CA HIS A 20 0.54 -7.73 -4.38
C HIS A 20 1.03 -9.17 -4.18
N GLN A 21 1.85 -9.43 -3.16
CA GLN A 21 2.28 -10.78 -2.81
C GLN A 21 1.07 -11.65 -2.40
N ALA A 22 0.19 -11.12 -1.57
CA ALA A 22 -1.04 -11.79 -1.16
C ALA A 22 -1.95 -12.11 -2.35
N LEU A 23 -2.12 -11.18 -3.29
CA LEU A 23 -2.88 -11.41 -4.53
C LEU A 23 -2.29 -12.50 -5.42
N VAL A 24 -0.96 -12.52 -5.55
CA VAL A 24 -0.25 -13.58 -6.27
C VAL A 24 -0.51 -14.92 -5.60
N THR A 25 -0.32 -15.04 -4.28
CA THR A 25 -0.56 -16.29 -3.56
C THR A 25 -2.04 -16.73 -3.64
N LEU A 26 -2.98 -15.79 -3.62
CA LEU A 26 -4.41 -16.07 -3.84
C LEU A 26 -4.70 -16.71 -5.21
N ASP A 27 -3.92 -16.35 -6.23
CA ASP A 27 -4.08 -16.89 -7.59
C ASP A 27 -3.31 -18.21 -7.81
N PHE A 28 -2.16 -18.41 -7.16
CA PHE A 28 -1.25 -19.53 -7.45
C PHE A 28 -1.32 -20.70 -6.46
N ASP A 29 -1.66 -20.49 -5.18
CA ASP A 29 -1.64 -21.55 -4.16
C ASP A 29 -3.03 -21.77 -3.54
N LYS A 30 -3.71 -22.84 -3.98
CA LYS A 30 -5.04 -23.23 -3.47
C LYS A 30 -5.02 -23.58 -1.99
N ASN A 31 -3.93 -24.17 -1.50
CA ASN A 31 -3.83 -24.66 -0.11
C ASN A 31 -3.62 -23.51 0.87
N GLN A 32 -3.06 -22.38 0.40
CA GLN A 32 -2.77 -21.21 1.23
C GLN A 32 -3.74 -20.04 0.99
N ARG A 33 -4.86 -20.24 0.29
CA ARG A 33 -5.77 -19.14 -0.09
C ARG A 33 -6.33 -18.37 1.11
N ARG A 34 -6.68 -19.05 2.20
CA ARG A 34 -7.14 -18.41 3.44
C ARG A 34 -6.04 -17.55 4.06
N GLU A 35 -4.82 -18.07 4.11
CA GLU A 35 -3.66 -17.34 4.61
C GLU A 35 -3.34 -16.13 3.73
N ALA A 36 -3.39 -16.28 2.40
CA ALA A 36 -3.18 -15.21 1.44
C ALA A 36 -4.24 -14.11 1.56
N LEU A 37 -5.52 -14.47 1.75
CA LEU A 37 -6.58 -13.52 2.03
C LEU A 37 -6.32 -12.77 3.35
N MET A 38 -5.92 -13.47 4.41
CA MET A 38 -5.58 -12.82 5.68
C MET A 38 -4.38 -11.89 5.50
N ARG A 39 -3.32 -12.29 4.80
CA ARG A 39 -2.18 -11.42 4.46
C ARG A 39 -2.62 -10.15 3.70
N LEU A 40 -3.63 -10.26 2.84
CA LEU A 40 -4.23 -9.10 2.15
C LEU A 40 -4.94 -8.17 3.15
N CYS A 41 -5.78 -8.72 4.02
CA CYS A 41 -6.54 -7.96 5.02
C CYS A 41 -5.65 -7.30 6.08
N PHE A 42 -4.57 -7.98 6.49
CA PHE A 42 -3.57 -7.48 7.44
C PHE A 42 -2.45 -6.68 6.77
N SER A 43 -2.52 -6.45 5.45
CA SER A 43 -1.49 -5.70 4.73
C SER A 43 -1.21 -4.29 5.27
N PRO A 44 -2.16 -3.53 5.86
CA PRO A 44 -1.83 -2.23 6.47
C PRO A 44 -0.80 -2.32 7.60
N LEU A 45 -0.69 -3.46 8.32
CA LEU A 45 0.34 -3.66 9.34
C LEU A 45 1.76 -3.59 8.78
N ALA A 46 1.94 -3.78 7.46
CA ALA A 46 3.24 -3.67 6.80
C ALA A 46 3.85 -2.26 6.92
N ALA A 47 3.06 -1.23 7.25
CA ALA A 47 3.55 0.11 7.52
C ALA A 47 4.19 0.28 8.92
N TRP A 48 4.31 -0.75 9.75
CA TRP A 48 4.94 -0.62 11.08
C TRP A 48 6.33 0.06 11.10
N PRO A 49 7.22 -0.03 10.07
CA PRO A 49 8.48 0.71 10.10
C PRO A 49 8.30 2.22 9.94
N LEU A 50 7.19 2.67 9.33
CA LEU A 50 6.83 4.08 9.31
C LEU A 50 6.61 4.58 10.74
N LEU A 51 5.93 3.81 11.59
CA LEU A 51 5.74 4.17 12.99
C LEU A 51 7.07 4.28 13.73
N LEU A 52 8.01 3.36 13.51
CA LEU A 52 9.35 3.48 14.09
C LEU A 52 10.07 4.75 13.64
N VAL A 53 10.04 5.07 12.34
CA VAL A 53 10.65 6.30 11.82
C VAL A 53 10.02 7.54 12.46
N LEU A 54 8.69 7.58 12.57
CA LEU A 54 7.97 8.69 13.20
C LEU A 54 8.30 8.80 14.70
N LEU A 55 8.47 7.67 15.41
CA LEU A 55 8.92 7.65 16.80
C LEU A 55 10.37 8.14 16.96
N PHE A 56 11.27 7.77 16.05
CA PHE A 56 12.63 8.31 16.04
C PHE A 56 12.63 9.82 15.80
N LEU A 57 11.71 10.33 14.97
CA LEU A 57 11.55 11.77 14.83
C LEU A 57 11.14 12.42 16.14
N ILE A 58 10.24 11.81 16.93
CA ILE A 58 9.83 12.30 18.28
C ILE A 58 11.03 12.52 19.19
N ILE A 59 11.94 11.54 19.25
CA ILE A 59 13.05 11.51 20.21
C ILE A 59 14.29 12.26 19.69
N ASN A 60 14.26 12.74 18.45
CA ASN A 60 15.42 13.36 17.80
C ASN A 60 15.94 14.60 18.58
N PRO A 61 17.16 14.53 19.18
CA PRO A 61 17.73 15.65 19.94
C PRO A 61 18.29 16.77 19.03
N LEU A 62 18.50 16.49 17.75
CA LEU A 62 18.94 17.46 16.73
C LEU A 62 17.77 18.11 15.99
N ARG A 63 16.54 17.92 16.49
CA ARG A 63 15.38 18.72 16.08
C ARG A 63 15.78 20.19 16.22
N TYR A 64 15.46 21.02 15.23
CA TYR A 64 15.87 22.42 15.03
C TYR A 64 17.20 22.66 14.31
N ASN A 65 18.28 21.95 14.63
CA ASN A 65 19.56 22.15 13.90
C ASN A 65 19.48 21.70 12.43
N LEU A 66 18.50 20.86 12.12
CA LEU A 66 18.25 20.31 10.79
C LEU A 66 17.05 20.95 10.08
N SER A 67 16.49 22.04 10.62
CA SER A 67 15.39 22.74 9.93
C SER A 67 15.91 23.37 8.64
N LEU A 68 15.10 23.32 7.59
CA LEU A 68 15.50 23.86 6.29
C LEU A 68 15.69 25.39 6.39
N THR A 69 14.88 26.01 7.24
CA THR A 69 14.93 27.42 7.62
C THR A 69 16.29 27.81 8.21
N ASN A 70 16.82 27.03 9.15
CA ASN A 70 18.13 27.27 9.76
C ASN A 70 19.28 26.96 8.81
N MET A 71 19.16 25.92 7.98
CA MET A 71 20.22 25.52 7.05
C MET A 71 20.36 26.46 5.84
N LEU A 72 19.26 27.05 5.36
CA LEU A 72 19.26 27.95 4.20
C LEU A 72 19.22 29.44 4.59
N GLY A 73 19.20 29.77 5.88
CA GLY A 73 19.10 31.15 6.38
C GLY A 73 17.81 31.86 5.95
N MET A 74 16.75 31.10 5.64
CA MET A 74 15.50 31.61 5.08
C MET A 74 14.44 31.71 6.17
N GLU A 75 14.65 32.57 7.15
CA GLU A 75 13.76 32.68 8.32
C GLU A 75 12.38 33.28 7.98
N ASN A 76 12.22 33.98 6.86
CA ASN A 76 10.99 34.74 6.57
C ASN A 76 10.28 34.41 5.25
N ILE A 77 10.98 33.97 4.19
CA ILE A 77 10.37 33.87 2.85
C ILE A 77 9.44 32.66 2.71
N LEU A 78 9.87 31.48 3.16
CA LEU A 78 9.07 30.25 3.13
C LEU A 78 7.88 30.33 4.11
N VAL A 79 8.13 30.87 5.30
CA VAL A 79 7.07 31.13 6.28
C VAL A 79 6.05 32.11 5.69
N GLN A 80 6.44 33.26 5.13
CA GLN A 80 5.47 34.18 4.53
C GLN A 80 4.74 33.61 3.29
N THR A 81 5.41 32.82 2.43
CA THR A 81 4.75 32.20 1.27
C THR A 81 3.76 31.10 1.64
N PHE A 82 4.00 30.35 2.72
CA PHE A 82 3.08 29.30 3.18
C PHE A 82 2.01 29.78 4.15
N PHE A 83 2.27 30.84 4.94
CA PHE A 83 1.29 31.42 5.87
C PHE A 83 0.39 32.49 5.22
N GLY A 84 0.77 33.06 4.07
CA GLY A 84 -0.01 34.08 3.35
C GLY A 84 -1.18 33.55 2.49
N MET A 85 -1.25 32.24 2.25
CA MET A 85 -2.34 31.50 1.57
C MET A 85 -2.99 32.20 0.36
N ASP A 86 -2.32 32.09 -0.79
CA ASP A 86 -3.04 31.64 -1.97
C ASP A 86 -3.23 30.11 -1.81
N TRP A 87 -4.44 29.68 -1.43
CA TRP A 87 -5.03 28.35 -1.65
C TRP A 87 -4.53 27.59 -2.89
N LEU A 88 -4.17 28.31 -3.95
CA LEU A 88 -3.58 27.79 -5.18
C LEU A 88 -2.25 27.07 -4.94
N TYR A 89 -1.33 27.62 -4.14
CA TYR A 89 -0.03 26.97 -3.88
C TYR A 89 -0.17 25.70 -3.05
N ALA A 90 -1.06 25.72 -2.06
CA ALA A 90 -1.39 24.53 -1.28
C ALA A 90 -2.02 23.44 -2.16
N ALA A 91 -2.93 23.81 -3.07
CA ALA A 91 -3.54 22.89 -4.03
C ALA A 91 -2.52 22.34 -5.03
N ILE A 92 -1.61 23.18 -5.55
CA ILE A 92 -0.52 22.76 -6.46
C ILE A 92 0.41 21.79 -5.75
N LEU A 93 0.81 22.07 -4.50
CA LEU A 93 1.66 21.17 -3.72
C LEU A 93 0.97 19.82 -3.47
N CYS A 94 -0.33 19.84 -3.11
CA CYS A 94 -1.10 18.62 -2.95
C CYS A 94 -1.18 17.81 -4.25
N LEU A 95 -1.42 18.46 -5.39
CA LEU A 95 -1.43 17.82 -6.71
C LEU A 95 -0.06 17.24 -7.08
N PHE A 96 1.02 17.97 -6.81
CA PHE A 96 2.38 17.51 -7.04
C PHE A 96 2.71 16.28 -6.20
N VAL A 97 2.48 16.34 -4.88
CA VAL A 97 2.72 15.22 -3.96
C VAL A 97 1.83 14.02 -4.30
N PHE A 98 0.58 14.25 -4.70
CA PHE A 98 -0.30 13.22 -5.21
C PHE A 98 0.29 12.54 -6.46
N ALA A 99 0.70 13.32 -7.46
CA ALA A 99 1.29 12.80 -8.69
C ALA A 99 2.57 12.01 -8.41
N VAL A 100 3.49 12.58 -7.65
CA VAL A 100 4.73 11.91 -7.24
C VAL A 100 4.43 10.62 -6.50
N SER A 101 3.48 10.61 -5.56
CA SER A 101 3.11 9.40 -4.80
C SER A 101 2.48 8.34 -5.70
N PHE A 102 1.63 8.75 -6.64
CA PHE A 102 0.96 7.88 -7.60
C PHE A 102 1.96 7.17 -8.53
N TYR A 103 3.02 7.86 -8.96
CA TYR A 103 4.04 7.28 -9.84
C TYR A 103 5.16 6.55 -9.08
N THR A 104 5.68 7.12 -7.99
CA THR A 104 6.82 6.55 -7.26
C THR A 104 6.45 5.38 -6.37
N ARG A 105 5.18 5.34 -5.89
CA ARG A 105 4.65 4.28 -5.00
C ARG A 105 5.46 4.10 -3.70
N LYS A 106 6.13 5.16 -3.25
CA LYS A 106 6.93 5.18 -2.01
C LYS A 106 6.17 5.90 -0.90
N GLU A 107 4.98 5.43 -0.57
CA GLU A 107 4.09 6.10 0.40
C GLU A 107 4.77 6.37 1.74
N SER A 108 5.44 5.37 2.33
CA SER A 108 6.02 5.48 3.68
C SER A 108 7.16 6.49 3.72
N LEU A 109 7.92 6.60 2.62
CA LEU A 109 8.96 7.61 2.49
C LEU A 109 8.34 9.01 2.46
N MET A 110 7.28 9.19 1.67
CA MET A 110 6.60 10.49 1.54
C MET A 110 5.96 10.90 2.87
N ILE A 111 5.30 9.98 3.58
CA ILE A 111 4.71 10.26 4.90
C ILE A 111 5.80 10.58 5.93
N ALA A 112 6.93 9.87 5.90
CA ALA A 112 8.08 10.17 6.76
C ALA A 112 8.66 11.56 6.47
N MET A 113 8.74 11.97 5.19
CA MET A 113 9.17 13.32 4.83
C MET A 113 8.20 14.39 5.36
N VAL A 114 6.90 14.19 5.21
CA VAL A 114 5.88 15.09 5.78
C VAL A 114 6.02 15.18 7.30
N GLY A 115 6.14 14.04 7.98
CA GLY A 115 6.38 13.99 9.43
C GLY A 115 7.66 14.70 9.86
N PHE A 116 8.73 14.59 9.06
CA PHE A 116 9.98 15.31 9.28
C PHE A 116 9.75 16.84 9.23
N PHE A 117 9.11 17.37 8.19
CA PHE A 117 8.85 18.81 8.08
C PHE A 117 7.92 19.34 9.18
N ILE A 118 6.90 18.57 9.58
CA ILE A 118 6.06 18.92 10.74
C ILE A 118 6.88 18.95 12.02
N SER A 119 7.80 17.99 12.21
CA SER A 119 8.65 17.91 13.41
C SER A 119 9.65 19.06 13.55
N GLN A 120 10.07 19.66 12.44
CA GLN A 120 10.96 20.83 12.42
C GLN A 120 10.19 22.16 12.48
N GLY A 121 8.85 22.14 12.44
CA GLY A 121 8.03 23.35 12.38
C GLY A 121 8.02 24.04 11.00
N ASP A 122 8.68 23.46 10.00
CA ASP A 122 8.77 23.99 8.64
C ASP A 122 7.45 23.85 7.84
N MET A 123 6.49 23.07 8.34
CA MET A 123 5.20 22.80 7.68
C MET A 123 4.01 22.99 8.63
N HIS A 124 2.98 23.70 8.16
CA HIS A 124 1.71 23.83 8.89
C HIS A 124 0.99 22.49 8.99
N LEU A 125 0.36 22.21 10.15
CA LEU A 125 -0.29 20.94 10.43
C LEU A 125 -1.37 20.60 9.40
N LEU A 126 -2.24 21.55 9.06
CA LEU A 126 -3.32 21.35 8.08
C LEU A 126 -2.80 20.99 6.67
N MET A 127 -1.64 21.56 6.28
CA MET A 127 -0.97 21.20 5.03
C MET A 127 -0.37 19.80 5.13
N GLY A 128 0.25 19.45 6.25
CA GLY A 128 0.71 18.08 6.49
C GLY A 128 -0.40 17.03 6.41
N LEU A 129 -1.56 17.34 6.99
CA LEU A 129 -2.75 16.47 6.95
C LEU A 129 -3.32 16.32 5.53
N SER A 130 -3.36 17.41 4.74
CA SER A 130 -3.83 17.35 3.36
C SER A 130 -2.88 16.53 2.47
N LEU A 131 -1.57 16.70 2.65
CA LEU A 131 -0.56 15.90 1.96
C LEU A 131 -0.67 14.42 2.31
N LEU A 132 -0.85 14.09 3.59
CA LEU A 132 -1.08 12.70 4.03
C LEU A 132 -2.32 12.09 3.36
N ALA A 133 -3.44 12.82 3.34
CA ALA A 133 -4.66 12.37 2.68
C ALA A 133 -4.44 12.10 1.18
N CYS A 134 -3.69 12.97 0.49
CA CYS A 134 -3.32 12.80 -0.92
C CYS A 134 -2.40 11.59 -1.16
N ILE A 135 -1.40 11.36 -0.29
CA ILE A 135 -0.49 10.20 -0.40
C ILE A 135 -1.28 8.90 -0.30
N VAL A 136 -2.17 8.79 0.70
CA VAL A 136 -3.00 7.59 0.90
C VAL A 136 -3.98 7.42 -0.26
N LEU A 137 -4.64 8.49 -0.71
CA LEU A 137 -5.54 8.45 -1.86
C LEU A 137 -4.83 7.98 -3.16
N ALA A 138 -3.59 8.44 -3.39
CA ALA A 138 -2.79 8.02 -4.54
C ALA A 138 -2.53 6.50 -4.54
N ARG A 139 -2.27 5.90 -3.37
CA ARG A 139 -2.16 4.44 -3.24
C ARG A 139 -3.47 3.75 -3.60
N LEU A 140 -4.60 4.21 -3.05
CA LEU A 140 -5.91 3.61 -3.28
C LEU A 140 -6.31 3.66 -4.76
N LEU A 141 -6.07 4.78 -5.43
CA LEU A 141 -6.31 4.91 -6.87
C LEU A 141 -5.37 4.05 -7.69
N THR A 142 -4.13 3.86 -7.23
CA THR A 142 -3.20 2.90 -7.83
C THR A 142 -3.77 1.48 -7.71
N ASN A 143 -4.24 1.07 -6.53
CA ASN A 143 -4.85 -0.25 -6.35
C ASN A 143 -6.08 -0.45 -7.26
N LEU A 144 -6.97 0.54 -7.33
CA LEU A 144 -8.15 0.52 -8.21
C LEU A 144 -7.78 0.42 -9.69
N ARG A 145 -6.73 1.13 -10.14
CA ARG A 145 -6.23 1.02 -11.52
C ARG A 145 -5.83 -0.42 -11.87
N TRP A 146 -5.33 -1.18 -10.89
CA TRP A 146 -4.83 -2.54 -11.07
C TRP A 146 -5.94 -3.60 -11.09
N VAL A 147 -7.13 -3.27 -10.57
CA VAL A 147 -8.33 -4.12 -10.72
C VAL A 147 -8.64 -4.43 -12.19
N ARG A 148 -8.39 -3.48 -13.10
CA ARG A 148 -8.65 -3.65 -14.54
C ARG A 148 -7.77 -4.73 -15.18
N SER A 149 -6.64 -5.08 -14.56
CA SER A 149 -5.74 -6.13 -15.06
C SER A 149 -6.00 -7.52 -14.49
N LEU A 150 -6.91 -7.65 -13.52
CA LEU A 150 -7.27 -8.92 -12.88
C LEU A 150 -8.51 -9.56 -13.52
N GLU A 151 -8.61 -10.88 -13.44
CA GLU A 151 -9.77 -11.66 -13.91
C GLU A 151 -10.49 -12.41 -12.76
N SER A 152 -11.77 -12.69 -13.02
CA SER A 152 -12.73 -13.44 -12.20
C SER A 152 -12.71 -13.13 -10.69
N HIS A 153 -12.36 -14.09 -9.84
CA HIS A 153 -12.58 -14.04 -8.41
C HIS A 153 -11.61 -13.10 -7.69
N THR A 154 -10.34 -13.07 -8.10
CA THR A 154 -9.32 -12.19 -7.51
C THR A 154 -9.60 -10.74 -7.82
N LYS A 155 -10.19 -10.45 -8.99
CA LYS A 155 -10.73 -9.12 -9.31
C LYS A 155 -11.82 -8.70 -8.32
N SER A 156 -12.75 -9.59 -7.98
CA SER A 156 -13.83 -9.30 -7.03
C SER A 156 -13.28 -9.00 -5.63
N VAL A 157 -12.39 -9.86 -5.12
CA VAL A 157 -11.71 -9.66 -3.82
C VAL A 157 -10.92 -8.34 -3.80
N TRP A 158 -10.17 -8.05 -4.86
CA TRP A 158 -9.37 -6.83 -4.96
C TRP A 158 -10.23 -5.57 -5.08
N LEU A 159 -11.36 -5.64 -5.79
CA LEU A 159 -12.31 -4.54 -5.89
C LEU A 159 -12.97 -4.25 -4.55
N VAL A 160 -13.44 -5.28 -3.84
CA VAL A 160 -14.07 -5.10 -2.51
C VAL A 160 -13.08 -4.52 -1.51
N THR A 161 -11.87 -5.09 -1.42
CA THR A 161 -10.83 -4.57 -0.51
C THR A 161 -10.42 -3.14 -0.86
N SER A 162 -10.33 -2.79 -2.15
CA SER A 162 -10.05 -1.41 -2.57
C SER A 162 -11.19 -0.45 -2.21
N ILE A 163 -12.45 -0.85 -2.37
CA ILE A 163 -13.62 -0.03 -1.98
C ILE A 163 -13.65 0.17 -0.47
N LEU A 164 -13.47 -0.90 0.30
CA LEU A 164 -13.42 -0.80 1.76
C LEU A 164 -12.30 0.13 2.22
N SER A 165 -11.11 0.03 1.62
CA SER A 165 -9.99 0.91 1.92
C SER A 165 -10.29 2.38 1.55
N PHE A 166 -11.04 2.62 0.48
CA PHE A 166 -11.52 3.95 0.11
C PHE A 166 -12.54 4.53 1.11
N ILE A 167 -13.47 3.69 1.59
CA ILE A 167 -14.43 4.07 2.63
C ILE A 167 -13.67 4.40 3.93
N SER A 168 -12.72 3.55 4.34
CA SER A 168 -11.87 3.80 5.51
C SER A 168 -11.07 5.10 5.37
N TRP A 169 -10.54 5.41 4.18
CA TRP A 169 -9.88 6.68 3.91
C TRP A 169 -10.82 7.88 4.07
N ALA A 170 -12.02 7.83 3.51
CA ALA A 170 -12.99 8.92 3.62
C ALA A 170 -13.40 9.17 5.09
N LEU A 171 -13.60 8.08 5.84
CA LEU A 171 -13.90 8.14 7.27
C LEU A 171 -12.71 8.70 8.07
N ALA A 172 -11.49 8.27 7.77
CA ALA A 172 -10.27 8.77 8.42
C ALA A 172 -10.06 10.27 8.16
N VAL A 173 -10.28 10.75 6.93
CA VAL A 173 -10.25 12.19 6.59
C VAL A 173 -11.25 12.95 7.45
N HIS A 174 -12.50 12.48 7.48
CA HIS A 174 -13.57 13.13 8.23
C HIS A 174 -13.27 13.20 9.72
N LEU A 175 -12.90 12.07 10.34
CA LEU A 175 -12.56 12.01 11.76
C LEU A 175 -11.33 12.86 12.10
N SER A 176 -10.29 12.85 11.24
CA SER A 176 -9.10 13.69 11.43
C SER A 176 -9.46 15.17 11.44
N PHE A 177 -10.35 15.60 10.53
CA PHE A 177 -10.81 16.99 10.47
C PHE A 177 -11.63 17.37 11.70
N GLN A 178 -12.52 16.49 12.17
CA GLN A 178 -13.29 16.73 13.39
C GLN A 178 -12.40 16.82 14.63
N MET A 179 -11.45 15.89 14.77
CA MET A 179 -10.47 15.92 15.88
C MET A 179 -9.61 17.18 15.82
N TYR A 180 -9.18 17.61 14.63
CA TYR A 180 -8.43 18.85 14.47
C TYR A 180 -9.23 20.06 14.94
N ASN A 181 -10.49 20.20 14.51
CA ASN A 181 -11.34 21.32 14.90
C ASN A 181 -11.63 21.33 16.41
N TYR A 182 -11.89 20.16 16.99
CA TYR A 182 -12.12 20.04 18.43
C TYR A 182 -10.89 20.45 19.24
N LEU A 183 -9.71 19.93 18.88
CA LEU A 183 -8.45 20.26 19.55
C LEU A 183 -8.03 21.72 19.33
N LEU A 184 -8.34 22.29 18.16
CA LEU A 184 -8.15 23.71 17.89
C LEU A 184 -9.02 24.58 18.79
N GLN A 185 -10.31 24.26 18.93
CA GLN A 185 -11.24 24.97 19.83
C GLN A 185 -10.83 24.83 21.30
N ALA A 186 -10.28 23.68 21.69
CA ALA A 186 -9.74 23.44 23.02
C ALA A 186 -8.35 24.06 23.26
N GLY A 187 -7.76 24.76 22.27
CA GLY A 187 -6.50 25.49 22.42
C GLY A 187 -5.22 24.64 22.37
N PHE A 188 -5.30 23.38 21.91
CA PHE A 188 -4.15 22.46 21.89
C PHE A 188 -3.08 22.83 20.84
N PHE A 189 -3.44 23.60 19.82
CA PHE A 189 -2.54 24.02 18.75
C PHE A 189 -2.23 25.52 18.85
N SER A 190 -1.24 25.89 19.65
CA SER A 190 -0.64 27.25 19.63
C SER A 190 0.54 27.33 18.67
N GLN A 191 1.01 28.55 18.33
CA GLN A 191 2.19 28.77 17.48
C GLN A 191 3.50 28.22 18.06
N SER A 192 3.57 27.93 19.36
CA SER A 192 4.77 27.43 20.04
C SER A 192 4.75 25.93 20.38
N MET A 193 3.59 25.27 20.27
CA MET A 193 3.43 23.85 20.66
C MET A 193 3.54 22.88 19.47
N TYR A 194 4.73 22.83 18.85
CA TYR A 194 5.01 21.94 17.71
C TYR A 194 5.03 20.44 18.07
N ALA A 195 5.33 20.08 19.33
CA ALA A 195 5.26 18.70 19.80
C ALA A 195 3.85 18.11 19.66
N ASN A 196 2.83 18.86 20.10
CA ASN A 196 1.42 18.49 19.97
C ASN A 196 1.00 18.30 18.49
N ARG A 197 1.59 19.06 17.57
CA ARG A 197 1.30 18.95 16.13
C ARG A 197 1.84 17.64 15.54
N LEU A 198 3.06 17.25 15.90
CA LEU A 198 3.62 15.98 15.44
C LEU A 198 2.90 14.79 16.07
N GLU A 199 2.60 14.85 17.37
CA GLU A 199 1.83 13.81 18.05
C GLU A 199 0.45 13.63 17.43
N PHE A 200 -0.23 14.74 17.12
CA PHE A 200 -1.50 14.71 16.39
C PHE A 200 -1.33 14.12 14.99
N PHE A 201 -0.28 14.50 14.25
CA PHE A 201 -0.01 13.91 12.94
C PHE A 201 0.19 12.40 13.02
N ILE A 202 0.95 11.90 14.00
CA ILE A 202 1.17 10.47 14.23
C ILE A 202 -0.15 9.78 14.57
N LEU A 203 -0.97 10.39 15.44
CA LEU A 203 -2.30 9.88 15.75
C LEU A 203 -3.17 9.76 14.49
N VAL A 204 -3.14 10.77 13.61
CA VAL A 204 -3.86 10.73 12.33
C VAL A 204 -3.31 9.62 11.42
N VAL A 205 -1.99 9.46 11.32
CA VAL A 205 -1.38 8.35 10.57
C VAL A 205 -1.89 6.99 11.11
N CYS A 206 -1.88 6.81 12.44
CA CYS A 206 -2.43 5.62 13.08
C CYS A 206 -3.93 5.43 12.78
N LEU A 207 -4.71 6.52 12.72
CA LEU A 207 -6.13 6.48 12.38
C LEU A 207 -6.37 5.96 10.96
N TYR A 208 -5.61 6.45 9.96
CA TYR A 208 -5.72 5.98 8.56
C TYR A 208 -5.46 4.47 8.46
N TYR A 209 -4.32 4.02 8.99
CA TYR A 209 -3.94 2.61 8.88
C TYR A 209 -4.75 1.70 9.81
N GLY A 210 -5.14 2.18 10.98
CA GLY A 210 -5.94 1.44 11.96
C GLY A 210 -7.37 1.21 11.49
N LEU A 211 -8.04 2.23 10.94
CA LEU A 211 -9.39 2.08 10.37
C LEU A 211 -9.38 1.16 9.15
N GLU A 212 -8.39 1.30 8.26
CA GLU A 212 -8.22 0.38 7.12
C GLU A 212 -8.03 -1.07 7.61
N LEU A 213 -7.15 -1.28 8.59
CA LEU A 213 -6.90 -2.61 9.17
C LEU A 213 -8.16 -3.23 9.77
N ILE A 214 -8.90 -2.49 10.61
CA ILE A 214 -10.09 -3.01 11.29
C ILE A 214 -11.14 -3.40 10.26
N VAL A 215 -11.45 -2.50 9.31
CA VAL A 215 -12.49 -2.74 8.31
C VAL A 215 -12.13 -3.95 7.42
N LEU A 216 -10.88 -4.04 6.95
CA LEU A 216 -10.43 -5.16 6.13
C LEU A 216 -10.38 -6.48 6.90
N SER A 217 -9.98 -6.46 8.17
CA SER A 217 -9.91 -7.65 9.02
C SER A 217 -11.29 -8.20 9.35
N VAL A 218 -12.24 -7.32 9.70
CA VAL A 218 -13.64 -7.69 9.95
C VAL A 218 -14.26 -8.29 8.69
N TRP A 219 -14.09 -7.63 7.54
CA TRP A 219 -14.58 -8.16 6.27
C TRP A 219 -13.93 -9.51 5.93
N GLY A 220 -12.61 -9.62 6.04
CA GLY A 220 -11.87 -10.85 5.76
C GLY A 220 -12.33 -12.02 6.62
N HIS A 221 -12.54 -11.78 7.91
CA HIS A 221 -13.06 -12.77 8.85
C HIS A 221 -14.43 -13.33 8.39
N PHE A 222 -15.42 -12.46 8.16
CA PHE A 222 -16.75 -12.90 7.69
C PHE A 222 -16.73 -13.51 6.29
N TYR A 223 -15.87 -13.01 5.41
CA TYR A 223 -15.70 -13.56 4.07
C TYR A 223 -15.19 -15.01 4.09
N THR A 224 -14.26 -15.33 5.00
CA THR A 224 -13.76 -16.71 5.17
C THR A 224 -14.79 -17.64 5.80
N LEU A 225 -15.67 -17.13 6.66
CA LEU A 225 -16.73 -17.94 7.29
C LEU A 225 -17.84 -18.32 6.31
N LYS A 226 -18.15 -17.43 5.35
CA LYS A 226 -19.26 -17.64 4.39
C LYS A 226 -18.90 -18.55 3.21
N ASN A 227 -17.61 -18.69 2.88
CA ASN A 227 -17.14 -19.55 1.79
C ASN A 227 -16.24 -20.65 2.35
N PRO A 228 -16.82 -21.74 2.89
CA PRO A 228 -16.04 -22.91 3.29
C PRO A 228 -15.61 -23.69 2.04
N GLU A 229 -14.35 -24.14 2.07
CA GLU A 229 -13.64 -24.98 1.11
C GLU A 229 -12.86 -24.32 -0.06
N PRO A 230 -11.53 -24.55 -0.14
CA PRO A 230 -10.70 -24.24 -1.30
C PRO A 230 -10.85 -25.25 -2.46
N SER A 231 -11.68 -26.28 -2.31
CA SER A 231 -11.86 -27.41 -3.24
C SER A 231 -12.69 -27.06 -4.49
N GLU A 232 -13.67 -26.15 -4.39
CA GLU A 232 -14.66 -25.90 -5.46
C GLU A 232 -14.27 -24.79 -6.46
N PHE A 233 -13.20 -24.04 -6.19
CA PHE A 233 -12.85 -22.91 -7.04
C PHE A 233 -11.96 -23.34 -8.21
N THR A 234 -12.54 -23.27 -9.42
CA THR A 234 -11.82 -23.37 -10.68
C THR A 234 -10.74 -22.30 -10.77
N ILE A 235 -9.52 -22.71 -11.11
CA ILE A 235 -8.39 -21.81 -11.23
C ILE A 235 -8.56 -20.96 -12.47
N LYS A 236 -8.47 -19.63 -12.34
CA LYS A 236 -8.60 -18.69 -13.45
C LYS A 236 -7.56 -17.59 -13.28
N TYR A 237 -6.41 -17.81 -13.92
CA TYR A 237 -5.15 -17.11 -13.72
C TYR A 237 -5.07 -15.78 -14.48
N SER A 238 -5.01 -14.65 -13.74
CA SER A 238 -4.89 -13.28 -14.29
C SER A 238 -3.61 -12.52 -13.90
N SER A 239 -2.75 -13.18 -13.12
CA SER A 239 -1.61 -12.60 -12.40
C SER A 239 -0.42 -12.27 -13.31
N SER A 240 -0.35 -12.83 -14.52
CA SER A 240 0.76 -12.65 -15.47
C SER A 240 0.94 -11.19 -15.91
N ARG A 241 -0.15 -10.43 -16.07
CA ARG A 241 -0.11 -9.00 -16.41
C ARG A 241 0.29 -8.11 -15.22
N LEU A 242 -0.01 -8.57 -14.00
CA LEU A 242 0.31 -7.86 -12.77
C LEU A 242 1.80 -8.04 -12.45
N LEU A 243 2.33 -9.26 -12.63
CA LEU A 243 3.76 -9.57 -12.55
C LEU A 243 4.62 -8.71 -13.50
N LYS A 244 4.18 -8.50 -14.76
CA LYS A 244 4.86 -7.61 -15.72
C LYS A 244 4.97 -6.15 -15.25
N LYS A 245 4.11 -5.69 -14.34
CA LYS A 245 4.02 -4.28 -13.90
C LYS A 245 4.54 -4.04 -12.49
N LEU A 246 4.86 -5.11 -11.76
CA LEU A 246 5.42 -5.04 -10.43
C LEU A 246 6.94 -4.95 -10.49
N THR A 247 7.51 -3.92 -9.89
CA THR A 247 8.94 -3.90 -9.53
C THR A 247 9.16 -4.80 -8.32
N LEU A 248 9.02 -6.11 -8.53
CA LEU A 248 9.33 -7.14 -7.54
C LEU A 248 10.84 -7.22 -7.33
N GLY A 249 11.26 -7.43 -6.08
CA GLY A 249 12.68 -7.68 -5.77
C GLY A 249 13.13 -9.03 -6.33
N TYR A 250 14.43 -9.16 -6.65
CA TYR A 250 15.03 -10.37 -7.25
C TYR A 250 14.61 -11.66 -6.56
N ARG A 251 14.78 -11.76 -5.23
CA ARG A 251 14.38 -12.95 -4.46
C ARG A 251 12.91 -13.33 -4.63
N PHE A 252 12.01 -12.34 -4.65
CA PHE A 252 10.59 -12.64 -4.83
C PHE A 252 10.27 -13.07 -6.26
N LYS A 253 11.03 -12.60 -7.26
CA LYS A 253 10.90 -13.11 -8.64
C LYS A 253 11.38 -14.55 -8.73
N ASP A 254 12.48 -14.88 -8.04
CA ASP A 254 13.05 -16.22 -8.01
C ASP A 254 12.10 -17.20 -7.30
N ASP A 255 11.57 -16.84 -6.12
CA ASP A 255 10.57 -17.66 -5.40
C ASP A 255 9.30 -17.90 -6.25
N LEU A 256 8.82 -16.86 -6.96
CA LEU A 256 7.68 -16.98 -7.88
C LEU A 256 7.98 -17.89 -9.06
N LYS A 257 9.19 -17.78 -9.61
CA LYS A 257 9.65 -18.59 -10.73
C LYS A 257 9.66 -20.06 -10.32
N ASP A 258 10.18 -20.36 -9.12
CA ASP A 258 10.22 -21.72 -8.58
C ASP A 258 8.80 -22.26 -8.33
N GLN A 259 7.90 -21.47 -7.74
CA GLN A 259 6.50 -21.86 -7.57
C GLN A 259 5.80 -22.12 -8.91
N ILE A 260 5.99 -21.26 -9.91
CA ILE A 260 5.42 -21.45 -11.24
C ILE A 260 5.98 -22.71 -11.92
N ILE A 261 7.28 -22.99 -11.76
CA ILE A 261 7.91 -24.21 -12.28
C ILE A 261 7.35 -25.46 -11.61
N VAL A 262 7.18 -25.44 -10.28
CA VAL A 262 6.58 -26.56 -9.53
C VAL A 262 5.14 -26.81 -9.98
N ILE A 263 4.33 -25.75 -10.14
CA ILE A 263 2.96 -25.86 -10.66
C ILE A 263 2.96 -26.45 -12.08
N LYS A 264 3.83 -25.96 -12.96
CA LYS A 264 3.96 -26.48 -14.33
C LYS A 264 4.40 -27.95 -14.37
N ASN A 265 5.30 -28.35 -13.47
CA ASN A 265 5.75 -29.73 -13.36
C ASN A 265 4.64 -30.65 -12.83
N ASN A 266 3.89 -30.21 -11.82
CA ASN A 266 2.73 -30.95 -11.32
C ASN A 266 1.65 -31.08 -12.39
N GLN A 267 1.41 -30.07 -13.22
CA GLN A 267 0.50 -30.14 -14.37
C GLN A 267 0.94 -31.16 -15.43
N ARG A 268 2.23 -31.24 -15.74
CA ARG A 268 2.78 -32.25 -16.68
C ARG A 268 2.59 -33.69 -16.20
N VAL A 269 2.56 -33.92 -14.89
CA VAL A 269 2.24 -35.24 -14.33
C VAL A 269 0.80 -35.66 -14.65
N TYR A 270 -0.12 -34.70 -14.79
CA TYR A 270 -1.51 -34.96 -15.22
C TYR A 270 -1.68 -35.08 -16.75
N GLU A 271 -0.75 -34.55 -17.56
CA GLU A 271 -0.76 -34.73 -19.04
C GLU A 271 -0.39 -36.14 -19.48
N ASN A 272 0.34 -36.89 -18.65
CA ASN A 272 0.64 -38.30 -18.90
C ASN A 272 -0.55 -39.24 -18.60
N ALA A 273 -1.68 -38.70 -18.15
CA ALA A 273 -2.97 -39.40 -18.12
C ALA A 273 -3.77 -39.00 -19.36
N ASP A 274 -4.28 -39.99 -20.12
CA ASP A 274 -4.90 -39.83 -21.44
C ASP A 274 -5.81 -38.58 -21.56
N LEU A 275 -5.28 -37.54 -22.23
CA LEU A 275 -5.97 -36.28 -22.52
C LEU A 275 -7.18 -36.46 -23.45
N ASP A 276 -7.25 -37.58 -24.17
CA ASP A 276 -8.32 -37.88 -25.13
C ASP A 276 -9.66 -38.26 -24.46
N LEU A 277 -9.65 -38.56 -23.16
CA LEU A 277 -10.86 -38.86 -22.37
C LEU A 277 -11.44 -37.62 -21.66
N LEU A 278 -10.77 -36.47 -21.72
CA LEU A 278 -11.20 -35.26 -21.01
C LEU A 278 -12.16 -34.41 -21.85
N PRO A 279 -13.25 -33.90 -21.27
CA PRO A 279 -14.14 -32.94 -21.93
C PRO A 279 -13.37 -31.78 -22.56
N LYS A 280 -13.68 -31.43 -23.84
CA LYS A 280 -13.00 -30.35 -24.60
C LYS A 280 -12.80 -29.04 -23.82
N ARG A 281 -13.74 -28.70 -22.94
CA ARG A 281 -13.69 -27.52 -22.07
C ARG A 281 -12.53 -27.55 -21.08
N LEU A 282 -12.18 -28.72 -20.55
CA LEU A 282 -11.04 -28.91 -19.64
C LEU A 282 -9.72 -28.82 -20.39
N VAL A 283 -9.65 -29.35 -21.61
CA VAL A 283 -8.47 -29.23 -22.48
C VAL A 283 -8.22 -27.78 -22.90
N GLU A 284 -9.27 -27.02 -23.22
CA GLU A 284 -9.15 -25.58 -23.52
C GLU A 284 -8.75 -24.75 -22.29
N LEU A 285 -9.26 -25.09 -21.10
CA LEU A 285 -8.85 -24.48 -19.84
C LEU A 285 -7.35 -24.74 -19.60
N HIS A 286 -6.91 -25.99 -19.72
CA HIS A 286 -5.51 -26.39 -19.54
C HIS A 286 -4.56 -25.67 -20.52
N ARG A 287 -4.90 -25.59 -21.82
CA ARG A 287 -4.12 -24.82 -22.81
C ARG A 287 -4.03 -23.33 -22.48
N LYS A 288 -5.12 -22.74 -21.98
CA LYS A 288 -5.10 -21.34 -21.51
C LYS A 288 -4.18 -21.19 -20.30
N GLU A 289 -4.24 -22.11 -19.34
CA GLU A 289 -3.36 -22.12 -18.15
C GLU A 289 -1.88 -22.16 -18.55
N GLU A 290 -1.49 -23.07 -19.44
CA GLU A 290 -0.10 -23.17 -19.89
C GLU A 290 0.38 -21.88 -20.60
N SER A 291 -0.48 -21.26 -21.40
CA SER A 291 -0.18 -19.97 -22.05
C SER A 291 0.03 -18.82 -21.04
N PHE A 292 -0.69 -18.83 -19.92
CA PHE A 292 -0.55 -17.81 -18.89
C PHE A 292 0.69 -18.03 -18.02
N LEU A 293 1.02 -19.29 -17.69
CA LEU A 293 2.23 -19.64 -16.95
C LEU A 293 3.49 -19.32 -17.76
N THR A 294 3.48 -19.59 -19.06
CA THR A 294 4.58 -19.19 -19.97
C THR A 294 4.68 -17.66 -20.09
N THR A 295 3.56 -16.95 -20.14
CA THR A 295 3.55 -15.47 -20.11
C THR A 295 4.06 -14.90 -18.78
N ALA A 296 3.77 -15.57 -17.65
CA ALA A 296 4.27 -15.18 -16.33
C ALA A 296 5.78 -15.45 -16.19
N LEU A 297 6.28 -16.60 -16.64
CA LEU A 297 7.71 -16.92 -16.66
C LEU A 297 8.51 -15.92 -17.51
N SER A 298 8.03 -15.60 -18.71
CA SER A 298 8.67 -14.60 -19.59
C SER A 298 8.59 -13.17 -19.05
N ALA A 299 7.70 -12.88 -18.10
CA ALA A 299 7.65 -11.59 -17.41
C ALA A 299 8.69 -11.49 -16.27
N LEU A 300 9.20 -12.63 -15.80
CA LEU A 300 10.12 -12.71 -14.67
C LEU A 300 11.60 -12.69 -15.12
N THR A 301 11.89 -13.17 -16.34
CA THR A 301 13.18 -13.06 -17.06
C THR A 301 13.45 -11.65 -17.55
#